data_AF-A0A917V184-F1
#
_entry.id   AF-A0A917V184-F1
#
_cell.length_a   1.000
_cell.length_b   1.000
_cell.length_c   1.000
_cell.angle_alpha   90.00
_cell.angle_beta   90.00
_cell.angle_gamma   90.00
#
_symmetry.space_group_name_H-M   'P 1'
#
loop_
_entity.id
_entity.type
_entity.pdbx_description
1 polymer ?
#
loop_
_entity_poly.entity_id
_entity_poly.type
_entity_poly.pdbx_seq_one_letter_code
_entity_poly.pdbx_strand_id
1 'polypeptide(L)' 'MIPIEVENRIAYYFFRMYLPDEVMFKIEDRLLPTCIWSEEEDLDHDELVRWAIEIIDQQLEDKQFR' A
#
# COMPACT_ATOMS: atom_id res chain seq x y z
N MET A 1 -23.04 -2.17 4.80
CA MET A 1 -21.69 -1.61 4.99
C MET A 1 -21.00 -2.41 6.06
N ILE A 2 -19.77 -2.83 5.82
CA ILE A 2 -18.95 -3.51 6.81
C ILE A 2 -18.31 -2.42 7.71
N PRO A 3 -18.04 -2.68 9.00
CA PRO A 3 -17.35 -1.70 9.84
C PRO A 3 -15.93 -1.40 9.31
N ILE A 4 -15.50 -0.13 9.36
CA ILE A 4 -14.18 0.29 8.85
C ILE A 4 -13.02 -0.50 9.49
N GLU A 5 -13.12 -0.84 10.78
CA GLU A 5 -12.13 -1.66 11.45
C GLU A 5 -12.04 -3.07 10.83
N VAL A 6 -13.18 -3.64 10.44
CA VAL A 6 -13.22 -4.95 9.78
C VAL A 6 -12.61 -4.85 8.38
N GLU A 7 -12.90 -3.79 7.62
CA GLU A 7 -12.29 -3.55 6.30
C GLU A 7 -10.76 -3.38 6.41
N ASN A 8 -10.28 -2.59 7.38
CA ASN A 8 -8.85 -2.39 7.62
C ASN A 8 -8.12 -3.69 7.98
N ARG A 9 -8.75 -4.56 8.78
CA ARG A 9 -8.16 -5.87 9.13
C ARG A 9 -8.09 -6.78 7.89
N ILE A 10 -9.13 -6.80 7.06
CA ILE A 10 -9.12 -7.55 5.80
C ILE A 10 -7.99 -7.06 4.90
N ALA A 11 -7.87 -5.73 4.71
CA ALA A 11 -6.81 -5.14 3.89
C ALA A 11 -5.42 -5.47 4.43
N TYR A 12 -5.20 -5.35 5.74
CA TYR A 12 -3.92 -5.70 6.38
C TYR A 12 -3.55 -7.17 6.12
N TYR A 13 -4.47 -8.11 6.34
CA TYR A 13 -4.22 -9.52 6.05
C TYR A 13 -3.99 -9.77 4.56
N PHE A 14 -4.72 -9.07 3.69
CA PHE A 14 -4.56 -9.21 2.25
C PHE A 14 -3.14 -8.81 1.82
N PHE A 15 -2.68 -7.63 2.26
CA PHE A 15 -1.34 -7.14 1.96
C PHE A 15 -0.24 -8.07 2.44
N ARG A 16 -0.36 -8.59 3.68
CA ARG A 16 0.67 -9.45 4.28
C ARG A 16 0.69 -10.88 3.73
N MET A 17 -0.42 -11.36 3.17
CA MET A 17 -0.55 -12.76 2.75
C MET A 17 -0.50 -12.96 1.24
N TYR A 18 -0.97 -11.98 0.45
CA TYR A 18 -1.10 -12.14 -1.01
C TYR A 18 -0.23 -11.18 -1.82
N LEU A 19 0.25 -10.08 -1.24
CA LEU A 19 1.18 -9.21 -1.94
C LEU A 19 2.58 -9.81 -1.89
N PRO A 20 3.31 -9.95 -3.02
CA PRO A 20 4.67 -10.44 -3.00
C PRO A 20 5.57 -9.52 -2.17
N ASP A 21 6.51 -10.10 -1.41
CA ASP A 21 7.41 -9.35 -0.54
C ASP A 21 8.16 -8.24 -1.28
N GLU A 22 8.59 -8.49 -2.52
CA GLU A 22 9.26 -7.49 -3.38
C GLU A 22 8.39 -6.25 -3.63
N VAL A 23 7.08 -6.42 -3.77
CA VAL A 23 6.14 -5.30 -3.94
C VAL A 23 6.00 -4.55 -2.62
N MET A 24 5.90 -5.28 -1.51
CA MET A 24 5.84 -4.66 -0.18
C MET A 24 7.08 -3.83 0.13
N PHE A 25 8.27 -4.36 -0.18
CA PHE A 25 9.53 -3.64 0.00
C PHE A 25 9.58 -2.37 -0.84
N LYS A 26 9.08 -2.38 -2.08
CA LYS A 26 9.01 -1.17 -2.92
C LYS A 26 8.06 -0.12 -2.34
N ILE A 27 6.92 -0.55 -1.80
CA ILE A 27 5.97 0.35 -1.15
C ILE A 27 6.62 0.96 0.10
N GLU A 28 7.20 0.15 0.97
CA GLU A 28 7.87 0.62 2.19
C GLU A 28 9.03 1.57 1.87
N ASP A 29 9.92 1.21 0.94
CA ASP A 29 11.04 2.05 0.52
C ASP A 29 10.57 3.42 -0.01
N ARG A 30 9.43 3.45 -0.71
CA ARG A 30 8.85 4.68 -1.24
C ARG A 30 8.17 5.53 -0.17
N LEU A 31 7.42 4.92 0.74
CA LEU A 31 6.53 5.64 1.67
C LEU A 31 7.19 5.98 3.01
N LEU A 32 8.05 5.10 3.53
CA LEU A 32 8.66 5.27 4.86
C LEU A 32 9.38 6.62 5.04
N PRO A 33 10.14 7.16 4.07
CA PRO A 33 10.78 8.46 4.23
C PRO A 33 9.77 9.57 4.53
N THR A 34 8.62 9.59 3.85
CA THR A 34 7.58 10.60 4.11
C THR A 34 6.91 10.36 5.45
N CYS A 35 6.58 9.11 5.77
CA CYS A 35 5.88 8.77 7.02
C CYS A 35 6.75 8.95 8.28
N ILE A 36 8.08 8.89 8.17
CA ILE A 36 8.99 9.06 9.32
C ILE A 36 9.32 10.53 9.59
N TRP A 37 9.37 11.35 8.54
CA TRP A 37 9.86 12.73 8.63
C TRP A 37 8.75 13.78 8.78
N SER A 38 7.49 13.36 8.64
CA SER A 38 6.31 14.21 8.82
C SER A 38 5.46 13.74 10.00
N GLU A 39 4.77 14.67 10.65
CA GLU A 39 3.74 14.32 11.61
C GLU A 39 2.52 13.74 10.87
N GLU A 40 1.77 12.83 11.53
CA GLU A 40 0.62 12.14 10.91
C GLU A 40 -0.45 13.12 10.40
N GLU A 41 -0.63 14.25 11.09
CA GLU A 41 -1.61 15.30 10.72
C GLU A 41 -1.22 16.05 9.43
N ASP A 42 0.06 16.04 9.06
CA ASP A 42 0.60 16.70 7.86
C ASP A 42 0.75 15.75 6.67
N LEU A 43 0.45 14.46 6.85
CA LEU A 43 0.53 13.47 5.78
C LEU A 43 -0.65 13.61 4.83
N ASP A 44 -0.35 13.80 3.55
CA ASP A 44 -1.33 13.61 2.48
C ASP A 44 -1.55 12.10 2.27
N HIS A 45 -2.47 11.53 3.05
CA HIS A 45 -2.81 10.12 2.99
C HIS A 45 -3.30 9.68 1.59
N ASP A 46 -4.01 10.55 0.87
CA ASP A 46 -4.51 10.24 -0.47
C ASP A 46 -3.36 10.13 -1.47
N GLU A 47 -2.36 11.01 -1.37
CA GLU A 47 -1.16 10.93 -2.20
C GLU A 47 -0.31 9.68 -1.89
N LEU A 48 -0.12 9.33 -0.61
CA LEU A 48 0.63 8.14 -0.23
C LEU A 48 -0.05 6.86 -0.72
N VAL A 49 -1.39 6.78 -0.61
CA VAL A 49 -2.18 5.67 -1.14
C VAL A 49 -2.06 5.59 -2.66
N ARG A 50 -2.11 6.74 -3.36
CA ARG A 50 -1.93 6.78 -4.82
C ARG A 50 -0.57 6.22 -5.25
N TRP A 51 0.53 6.59 -4.57
CA TRP A 51 1.85 6.03 -4.87
C TRP A 51 1.91 4.51 -4.62
N ALA A 52 1.27 4.01 -3.56
CA ALA A 52 1.20 2.58 -3.31
C ALA A 52 0.45 1.84 -4.43
N ILE A 53 -0.67 2.39 -4.89
CA ILE A 53 -1.45 1.83 -6.01
C ILE A 53 -0.63 1.81 -7.29
N GLU A 54 0.09 2.89 -7.62
CA GLU A 54 0.95 2.94 -8.82
C GLU A 54 2.00 1.82 -8.82
N ILE A 55 2.60 1.51 -7.65
CA ILE A 55 3.56 0.40 -7.51
C ILE A 55 2.88 -0.95 -7.69
N ILE A 56 1.69 -1.14 -7.11
CA ILE A 56 0.92 -2.39 -7.22
C ILE A 56 0.48 -2.61 -8.67
N ASP A 57 -0.03 -1.59 -9.34
CA ASP A 57 -0.50 -1.65 -10.72
C ASP A 57 0.64 -2.01 -11.67
N GLN A 58 1.82 -1.39 -11.53
CA GLN A 58 2.99 -1.76 -12.33
C GLN A 58 3.35 -3.26 -12.18
N GLN A 59 3.22 -3.81 -10.97
CA GLN A 59 3.50 -5.21 -10.69
C GLN A 59 2.41 -6.17 -11.20
N LEU A 60 1.19 -5.68 -11.37
CA LEU A 60 0.07 -6.44 -11.95
C LEU A 60 0.06 -6.35 -13.49
N GLU A 61 0.45 -5.22 -14.07
CA GLU A 61 0.62 -5.07 -15.52
C GLU A 61 1.77 -5.94 -16.06
N ASP A 62 2.87 -6.06 -15.31
CA ASP A 62 3.96 -7.01 -15.61
C ASP A 62 3.50 -8.47 -15.51
N LYS A 63 2.44 -8.73 -14.72
CA LYS A 63 1.73 -10.02 -14.66
C LYS A 63 0.53 -9.98 -15.59
N GLN A 64 0.77 -9.83 -16.90
CA GLN A 64 -0.21 -10.34 -17.86
C GLN A 64 -0.41 -11.83 -17.57
N PHE A 65 -1.51 -12.14 -16.87
CA PHE A 65 -2.03 -13.48 -16.71
C PHE A 65 -2.28 -14.03 -18.12
N ARG A 66 -1.30 -14.78 -18.63
CA ARG A 66 -1.35 -15.47 -19.92
C ARG A 66 -1.83 -16.89 -19.72
#